data_AF-A0AAW0U5S4-F1
#
_entry.id   AF-A0AAW0U5S4-F1
#
_cell.length_a   1.000
_cell.length_b   1.000
_cell.length_c   1.000
_cell.angle_alpha   90.00
_cell.angle_beta   90.00
_cell.angle_gamma   90.00
#
_symmetry.space_group_name_H-M   'P 1'
#
loop_
_entity.id
_entity.type
_entity.pdbx_description
1 polymer ?
#
loop_
_entity_poly.entity_id
_entity_poly.type
_entity_poly.pdbx_seq_one_letter_code
_entity_poly.pdbx_strand_id
1 'polypeptide(L)' 'MRILGYLGYNQMSWDFGMSLQHTNNLSAVREMVNRVDEQFGLVLVADRMGESLVLLANYLCWELSDVLVLRVNTQNI' A
#
# COMPACT_ATOMS: atom_id res chain seq x y z
N MET A 1 13.50 -12.15 5.82
CA MET A 1 14.81 -12.57 5.27
C MET A 1 15.07 -11.72 4.04
N ARG A 2 16.22 -11.01 3.95
CA ARG A 2 16.58 -10.22 2.76
C ARG A 2 17.34 -11.13 1.80
N ILE A 3 16.83 -11.34 0.58
CA ILE A 3 17.53 -12.13 -0.45
C ILE A 3 18.48 -11.18 -1.20
N LEU A 4 19.73 -11.59 -1.44
CA LEU A 4 20.77 -10.76 -2.10
C LEU A 4 21.04 -9.39 -1.43
N GLY A 5 20.66 -9.20 -0.17
CA GLY A 5 20.89 -7.98 0.62
C GLY A 5 19.80 -6.90 0.50
N TYR A 6 18.96 -6.94 -0.53
CA TYR A 6 17.95 -5.90 -0.78
C TYR A 6 16.57 -6.46 -1.18
N LEU A 7 16.45 -7.65 -1.75
CA LEU A 7 15.15 -8.25 -2.06
C LEU A 7 14.39 -8.55 -0.77
N GLY A 8 13.11 -8.18 -0.73
CA GLY A 8 12.27 -8.30 0.47
C GLY A 8 12.36 -7.10 1.42
N TYR A 9 13.27 -6.14 1.19
CA TYR A 9 13.32 -4.90 1.96
C TYR A 9 12.62 -3.77 1.22
N ASN A 10 11.66 -3.14 1.91
CA ASN A 10 10.84 -2.05 1.33
C ASN A 10 10.29 -2.41 -0.05
N GLN A 11 9.75 -3.62 -0.22
CA GLN A 11 9.26 -4.07 -1.53
C GLN A 11 8.19 -3.15 -2.11
N MET A 12 7.36 -2.52 -1.25
CA MET A 12 6.39 -1.53 -1.71
C MET A 12 7.03 -0.40 -2.52
N SER A 13 8.21 0.11 -2.11
CA SER A 13 8.90 1.14 -2.91
C SER A 13 9.28 0.64 -4.31
N TRP A 14 9.65 -0.64 -4.43
CA TRP A 14 9.96 -1.27 -5.71
C TRP A 14 8.70 -1.43 -6.57
N ASP A 15 7.58 -1.84 -5.97
CA ASP A 15 6.28 -1.95 -6.67
C ASP A 15 5.80 -0.59 -7.21
N PHE A 16 6.11 0.49 -6.50
CA PHE A 16 5.87 1.86 -6.99
C PHE A 16 6.96 2.38 -7.96
N GLY A 17 7.94 1.56 -8.36
CA GLY A 17 8.92 1.87 -9.40
C GLY A 17 10.26 2.44 -8.92
N MET A 18 10.55 2.45 -7.61
CA MET A 18 11.87 2.83 -7.10
C MET A 18 12.90 1.74 -7.38
N SER A 19 14.07 2.10 -7.91
CA SER A 19 15.18 1.16 -8.07
C SER A 19 15.71 0.60 -6.74
N LEU A 20 16.03 -0.71 -6.71
CA LEU A 20 16.59 -1.43 -5.55
C LEU A 20 17.86 -0.79 -4.97
N GLN A 21 18.60 -0.02 -5.77
CA GLN A 21 19.80 0.68 -5.32
C GLN A 21 19.48 1.86 -4.37
N HIS A 22 18.27 2.41 -4.47
CA HIS A 22 17.83 3.59 -3.72
C HIS A 22 17.03 3.22 -2.45
N THR A 23 16.73 1.95 -2.22
CA THR A 23 15.85 1.53 -1.10
C THR A 23 16.42 1.82 0.28
N ASN A 24 17.75 1.94 0.41
CA ASN A 24 18.41 2.31 1.67
C ASN A 24 18.67 3.83 1.79
N ASN A 25 18.36 4.62 0.76
CA ASN A 25 18.54 6.06 0.77
C ASN A 25 17.26 6.73 1.29
N LEU A 26 17.30 7.22 2.52
CA LEU A 26 16.15 7.82 3.18
C LEU A 26 15.60 9.05 2.43
N SER A 27 16.46 9.85 1.79
CA SER A 27 16.01 11.01 1.00
C SER A 27 15.24 10.55 -0.24
N ALA A 28 15.73 9.53 -0.94
CA ALA A 28 15.03 8.95 -2.09
C ALA A 28 13.69 8.32 -1.68
N VAL A 29 13.64 7.64 -0.53
CA VAL A 29 12.40 7.09 0.04
C VAL A 29 11.40 8.19 0.34
N ARG A 30 11.81 9.32 0.94
CA ARG A 30 10.91 10.46 1.19
C ARG A 30 10.38 11.08 -0.10
N GLU A 31 11.25 11.29 -1.07
CA GLU A 31 10.84 11.82 -2.37
C GLU A 31 9.82 10.89 -3.05
N MET A 32 10.01 9.59 -2.90
CA MET A 32 9.07 8.60 -3.39
C MET A 32 7.71 8.66 -2.69
N VAL A 33 7.70 8.79 -1.37
CA VAL A 33 6.46 8.98 -0.60
C VAL A 33 5.72 10.23 -1.07
N ASN A 34 6.43 11.34 -1.27
CA ASN A 34 5.82 12.57 -1.78
C ASN A 34 5.24 12.37 -3.19
N ARG A 35 5.95 11.67 -4.09
CA ARG A 35 5.42 11.36 -5.42
C ARG A 35 4.16 10.48 -5.36
N VAL A 36 4.13 9.50 -4.46
CA VAL A 36 2.95 8.64 -4.27
C VAL A 36 1.77 9.48 -3.77
N ASP A 37 1.99 10.39 -2.81
CA ASP A 37 0.96 11.29 -2.28
C ASP A 37 0.40 12.24 -3.36
N GLU A 38 1.26 12.74 -4.25
CA GLU A 38 0.85 13.59 -5.38
C GLU A 38 0.08 12.82 -6.46
N GLN A 39 0.38 11.53 -6.68
CA GLN A 39 -0.19 10.73 -7.76
C GLN A 39 -1.47 9.99 -7.36
N PHE A 40 -1.59 9.57 -6.11
CA PHE A 40 -2.71 8.78 -5.62
C PHE A 40 -3.56 9.60 -4.66
N GLY A 41 -4.85 9.74 -4.95
CA GLY A 41 -5.77 10.44 -4.05
C GLY A 41 -6.04 9.72 -2.72
N LEU A 42 -5.82 8.40 -2.67
CA LEU A 42 -5.92 7.59 -1.46
C LEU A 42 -5.09 6.30 -1.61
N VAL A 43 -4.31 5.95 -0.58
CA VAL A 43 -3.58 4.68 -0.48
C VAL A 43 -4.13 3.87 0.68
N LEU A 44 -4.49 2.60 0.42
CA LEU A 44 -5.06 1.70 1.41
C LEU A 44 -3.97 0.86 2.07
N VAL A 45 -4.10 0.59 3.36
CA VAL A 45 -3.14 -0.22 4.12
C VAL A 45 -3.71 -1.63 4.31
N ALA A 46 -3.03 -2.63 3.75
CA ALA A 46 -3.49 -4.01 3.76
C ALA A 46 -3.78 -4.56 5.17
N ASP A 47 -2.89 -4.29 6.13
CA ASP A 47 -3.04 -4.74 7.53
C ASP A 47 -4.15 -4.01 8.30
N ARG A 48 -4.71 -2.94 7.72
CA ARG A 48 -5.79 -2.11 8.26
C ARG A 48 -6.91 -1.95 7.22
N MET A 49 -7.23 -3.05 6.53
CA MET A 49 -8.16 -3.02 5.40
C MET A 49 -9.55 -2.54 5.81
N GLY A 50 -10.03 -2.88 7.02
CA GLY A 50 -11.33 -2.42 7.51
C GLY A 50 -11.40 -0.89 7.58
N GLU A 51 -10.45 -0.25 8.26
CA GLU A 51 -10.38 1.20 8.36
C GLU A 51 -10.08 1.86 7.01
N SER A 52 -9.23 1.23 6.18
CA SER A 52 -8.92 1.72 4.85
C SER A 52 -10.16 1.74 3.94
N LEU A 53 -11.02 0.73 4.03
CA LEU A 53 -12.27 0.69 3.27
C LEU A 53 -13.30 1.72 3.75
N VAL A 54 -13.32 2.03 5.06
CA VAL A 54 -14.14 3.13 5.57
C VAL A 54 -13.67 4.47 4.99
N LEU A 55 -12.35 4.70 4.93
CA LEU A 55 -11.79 5.89 4.29
C LEU A 55 -12.08 5.93 2.78
N LEU A 56 -12.00 4.80 2.09
CA LEU A 56 -12.34 4.71 0.66
C LEU A 56 -13.81 5.04 0.41
N ALA A 57 -14.72 4.49 1.21
CA ALA A 57 -16.15 4.78 1.10
C ALA A 57 -16.40 6.27 1.27
N ASN A 58 -15.81 6.89 2.29
CA ASN A 58 -15.92 8.33 2.51
C ASN A 58 -15.34 9.14 1.35
N TYR A 59 -14.17 8.75 0.82
CA TYR A 59 -13.51 9.41 -0.31
C TYR A 59 -14.36 9.37 -1.60
N LEU A 60 -15.10 8.28 -1.82
CA LEU A 60 -15.98 8.09 -2.98
C LEU A 60 -17.42 8.59 -2.74
N CYS A 61 -17.71 9.16 -1.56
CA CYS A 61 -19.07 9.54 -1.14
C CYS A 61 -20.07 8.37 -1.17
N TRP A 62 -19.61 7.17 -0.81
CA TRP A 62 -20.44 5.97 -0.70
C TRP A 62 -20.95 5.77 0.72
N GLU A 63 -22.14 5.18 0.83
CA GLU A 63 -22.58 4.64 2.10
C GLU A 63 -21.82 3.34 2.38
N LEU A 64 -21.54 3.04 3.65
CA LEU A 64 -20.81 1.80 4.01
C LEU A 64 -21.58 0.54 3.58
N SER A 65 -22.91 0.62 3.46
CA SER A 65 -23.77 -0.43 2.92
C SER A 65 -23.49 -0.77 1.45
N ASP A 66 -22.88 0.15 0.68
CA ASP A 66 -22.55 -0.06 -0.73
C ASP A 66 -21.21 -0.79 -0.92
N VAL A 67 -20.43 -0.96 0.16
CA VAL A 67 -19.10 -1.60 0.12
C VAL A 67 -19.21 -3.10 0.40
N LEU A 68 -19.00 -3.92 -0.62
CA LEU A 68 -18.92 -5.37 -0.49
C LEU A 68 -17.47 -5.84 -0.29
N VAL A 69 -17.19 -6.51 0.84
CA VAL A 69 -15.88 -7.11 1.12
C VAL A 69 -15.93 -8.61 0.91
N LEU A 70 -15.26 -9.10 -0.13
CA LEU A 70 -15.13 -10.53 -0.39
C LEU A 70 -13.93 -11.10 0.37
N ARG A 71 -14.18 -12.05 1.26
CA ARG A 71 -13.13 -12.81 1.95
C ARG A 71 -12.69 -13.99 1.08
N VAL A 72 -11.76 -13.73 0.17
CA VAL A 72 -11.16 -14.76 -0.68
C VAL A 72 -10.05 -15.48 0.11
N ASN A 73 -9.85 -16.78 -0.14
CA ASN A 73 -8.85 -17.64 0.53
C ASN A 73 -9.07 -17.85 2.04
N THR A 74 -10.31 -17.82 2.51
CA THR A 74 -10.64 -18.41 3.83
C THR A 74 -10.61 -19.92 3.67
N GLN A 75 -9.47 -20.56 3.93
CA GLN A 75 -9.45 -22.01 4.08
C GLN A 75 -10.18 -22.34 5.38
N ASN A 76 -11.18 -23.22 5.29
CA ASN A 76 -11.82 -23.79 6.47
C ASN A 76 -10.73 -24.46 7.30
N ILE A 77 -10.48 -23.94 8.50
CA ILE A 77 -9.75 -24.64 9.56
C ILE A 77 -10.80 -25.32 10.43
#